data_AF-A0A3P1XEH1-F1
#
_entry.id   AF-A0A3P1XEH1-F1
#
_cell.length_a   1.000
_cell.length_b   1.000
_cell.length_c   1.000
_cell.angle_alpha   90.00
_cell.angle_beta   90.00
_cell.angle_gamma   90.00
#
_symmetry.space_group_name_H-M   'P 1'
#
loop_
_entity.id
_entity.type
_entity.pdbx_description
1 polymer ?
#
loop_
_entity_poly.entity_id
_entity_poly.type
_entity_poly.pdbx_seq_one_letter_code
_entity_poly.pdbx_strand_id
1 'polypeptide(L)' 'MQNITQSWFVQGMIKATTDAWLKGWDERNGGNLTLRLDDADIAPYKDNFHAQPRYIPLSQPMPLLA' A
#
# COMPACT_ATOMS: atom_id res chain seq x y z
N MET A 1 -15.77 -10.26 9.81
CA MET A 1 -14.48 -10.05 9.12
C MET A 1 -14.35 -8.55 8.85
N GLN A 2 -13.26 -7.90 9.25
CA GLN A 2 -13.07 -6.47 8.95
C GLN A 2 -12.62 -6.30 7.50
N ASN A 3 -13.07 -5.24 6.82
CA ASN A 3 -12.68 -4.94 5.45
C ASN A 3 -11.26 -4.34 5.42
N ILE A 4 -10.41 -4.74 4.46
CA ILE A 4 -9.02 -4.25 4.36
C ILE A 4 -8.90 -2.71 4.33
N THR A 5 -9.93 -2.00 3.87
CA THR A 5 -9.94 -0.53 3.88
C THR A 5 -9.89 0.08 5.28
N GLN A 6 -10.26 -0.66 6.32
CA GLN A 6 -10.20 -0.23 7.72
C GLN A 6 -8.92 -0.69 8.44
N SER A 7 -8.01 -1.38 7.74
CA SER A 7 -6.73 -1.81 8.31
C SER A 7 -5.84 -0.62 8.68
N TRP A 8 -4.95 -0.83 9.65
CA TRP A 8 -4.05 0.21 10.14
C TRP A 8 -3.16 0.79 9.02
N PHE A 9 -2.72 -0.05 8.09
CA PHE A 9 -1.84 0.36 7.01
C PHE A 9 -2.59 1.10 5.89
N VAL A 10 -3.82 0.71 5.52
CA VAL A 10 -4.60 1.48 4.55
C VAL A 10 -5.00 2.84 5.13
N GLN A 11 -5.46 2.88 6.38
CA GLN A 11 -5.79 4.14 7.06
C GLN A 11 -4.55 5.02 7.26
N GLY A 12 -3.39 4.42 7.57
CA GLY A 12 -2.10 5.12 7.67
C GLY A 12 -1.68 5.75 6.35
N MET A 13 -1.81 5.04 5.23
CA MET A 13 -1.54 5.57 3.89
C MET A 13 -2.47 6.73 3.55
N ILE A 14 -3.78 6.58 3.79
CA ILE A 14 -4.77 7.65 3.60
C ILE A 14 -4.38 8.90 4.38
N LYS A 15 -4.07 8.74 5.67
CA LYS A 15 -3.68 9.86 6.53
C LYS A 15 -2.43 10.56 5.99
N ALA A 16 -1.38 9.80 5.67
CA ALA A 16 -0.12 10.36 5.21
C ALA A 16 -0.28 11.16 3.90
N THR A 17 -0.99 10.60 2.91
CA THR A 17 -1.22 11.29 1.63
C THR A 17 -2.18 12.46 1.77
N THR A 18 -3.18 12.36 2.65
CA THR A 18 -4.12 13.46 2.92
C THR A 18 -3.42 14.63 3.59
N ASP A 19 -2.58 14.36 4.59
CA ASP A 19 -1.83 15.40 5.30
C ASP A 19 -0.87 16.12 4.36
N ALA A 20 -0.15 15.37 3.50
CA ALA A 20 0.79 15.94 2.56
C ALA A 20 0.10 16.79 1.47
N TRP A 21 -1.07 16.33 0.99
CA TRP A 21 -1.95 17.14 0.15
C TRP A 21 -2.40 18.43 0.83
N LEU A 22 -2.89 18.37 2.07
CA LEU A 22 -3.36 19.54 2.82
C LEU A 22 -2.22 20.53 3.13
N LYS A 23 -0.97 20.06 3.16
CA LYS A 23 0.22 20.91 3.25
C LYS A 23 0.62 21.55 1.93
N GLY A 24 -0.01 21.15 0.82
CA GLY A 24 0.32 21.61 -0.54
C GLY A 24 1.65 21.06 -1.05
N TRP A 25 2.10 19.90 -0.54
CA TRP A 25 3.38 19.29 -0.94
C TRP A 25 3.27 18.43 -2.19
N ASP A 26 2.07 17.94 -2.51
CA ASP A 26 1.84 16.96 -3.56
C ASP A 26 0.82 17.48 -4.58
N GLU A 27 1.22 18.41 -5.45
CA GLU A 27 0.34 18.90 -6.49
C GLU A 27 0.06 17.84 -7.57
N ARG A 28 -1.18 17.81 -8.09
CA ARG A 28 -1.61 16.91 -9.17
C ARG A 28 -1.40 15.43 -8.79
N ASN A 29 -0.41 14.77 -9.38
CA ASN A 29 0.00 13.38 -9.12
C ASN A 29 1.45 13.32 -8.65
N GLY A 30 1.99 14.47 -8.20
CA GLY A 30 3.25 14.56 -7.50
C GLY A 30 3.16 13.83 -6.17
N GLY A 31 4.30 13.36 -5.69
CA GLY A 31 4.37 12.51 -4.50
C GLY A 31 4.29 11.02 -4.81
N ASN A 32 5.04 10.24 -4.03
CA ASN A 32 4.91 8.80 -3.99
C ASN A 32 5.14 8.33 -2.55
N LEU A 33 4.52 7.20 -2.20
CA LEU A 33 4.64 6.62 -0.87
C LEU A 33 4.56 5.10 -0.99
N THR A 34 5.53 4.42 -0.37
CA THR A 34 5.58 2.96 -0.27
C THR A 34 5.90 2.59 1.17
N LEU A 35 5.09 1.71 1.77
CA LEU A 35 5.29 1.16 3.11
C LEU A 35 5.53 -0.35 2.99
N ARG A 36 6.64 -0.84 3.56
CA ARG A 36 6.90 -2.28 3.68
C ARG A 36 6.04 -2.84 4.82
N LEU A 37 5.35 -3.95 4.54
CA LEU A 37 4.49 -4.67 5.50
C LEU A 37 5.08 -6.05 5.79
N ASP A 38 4.60 -6.66 6.86
CA ASP A 38 4.82 -8.07 7.14
C ASP A 38 3.63 -8.91 6.64
N ASP A 39 3.84 -10.20 6.39
CA ASP A 39 2.76 -11.12 5.98
C ASP A 39 1.60 -11.15 6.98
N ALA A 40 1.91 -10.98 8.27
CA ALA A 40 0.94 -10.97 9.35
C ALA A 40 -0.05 -9.80 9.26
N ASP A 41 0.35 -8.66 8.68
CA ASP A 41 -0.53 -7.51 8.51
C ASP A 41 -1.65 -7.80 7.51
N ILE A 42 -1.32 -8.52 6.44
CA ILE A 42 -2.23 -8.73 5.31
C ILE A 42 -2.96 -10.08 5.36
N ALA A 43 -2.45 -11.06 6.12
CA ALA A 43 -3.02 -12.40 6.23
C ALA A 43 -4.52 -12.44 6.59
N PRO A 44 -5.06 -11.57 7.48
CA PRO A 44 -6.49 -11.56 7.80
C PRO A 44 -7.41 -11.13 6.65
N TYR A 45 -6.86 -10.55 5.58
CA TYR A 45 -7.61 -9.93 4.50
C TYR A 45 -7.51 -10.67 3.16
N LYS A 46 -7.03 -11.93 3.15
CA LYS A 46 -6.86 -12.73 1.92
C LYS A 46 -8.13 -12.79 1.05
N ASP A 47 -9.30 -12.87 1.68
CA ASP A 47 -10.59 -12.89 0.98
C ASP A 47 -10.95 -11.56 0.28
N ASN A 48 -10.24 -10.47 0.59
CA ASN A 48 -10.37 -9.20 -0.11
C ASN A 48 -9.43 -9.07 -1.31
N PHE A 49 -8.50 -10.01 -1.52
CA PHE A 49 -7.56 -9.95 -2.65
C PHE A 49 -8.25 -10.31 -3.96
N HIS A 50 -7.66 -9.83 -5.06
CA HIS A 50 -8.06 -10.28 -6.38
C HIS A 50 -7.84 -11.79 -6.50
N ALA A 51 -8.85 -12.52 -6.99
CA ALA A 51 -8.76 -13.97 -7.21
C ALA A 51 -7.62 -14.36 -8.17
N GLN A 52 -7.23 -13.45 -9.09
CA GLN A 52 -6.11 -13.59 -10.00
C GLN A 52 -5.21 -12.33 -9.92
N PRO A 53 -4.24 -12.29 -8.99
CA PRO A 53 -3.31 -11.17 -8.88
C PRO A 53 -2.45 -11.01 -10.14
N ARG A 54 -2.25 -9.77 -10.58
CA ARG A 54 -1.38 -9.45 -11.73
C ARG A 54 0.09 -9.59 -11.35
N TYR A 55 0.92 -10.02 -12.30
CA TYR A 55 2.38 -10.04 -12.18
C TYR A 55 3.00 -8.92 -13.02
N ILE A 56 3.98 -8.21 -12.45
CA ILE A 56 4.75 -7.15 -13.13
C ILE A 56 6.24 -7.39 -12.82
N PRO A 57 7.12 -7.51 -13.82
CA PRO A 57 8.55 -7.65 -13.58
C PRO A 57 9.14 -6.33 -13.04
N LEU A 58 10.09 -6.44 -12.12
CA LEU A 58 10.90 -5.30 -11.67
C LEU A 58 11.92 -4.92 -12.75
N SER A 59 12.44 -3.69 -12.67
CA SER A 59 13.47 -3.20 -13.58
C SER A 59 14.81 -3.94 -13.44
N GLN A 60 15.08 -4.51 -12.26
CA GLN A 60 16.25 -5.32 -11.95
C GLN A 60 15.96 -6.29 -10.78
N PRO A 61 16.72 -7.37 -10.62
CA PRO A 61 16.57 -8.29 -9.48
C PRO A 61 16.81 -7.59 -8.13
N MET A 62 15.93 -7.83 -7.16
CA MET A 62 16.05 -7.31 -5.79
C MET A 62 15.84 -8.44 -4.76
N PRO A 63 16.82 -9.35 -4.57
CA PRO A 63 16.64 -10.56 -3.76
C PRO A 63 16.41 -10.31 -2.27
N LEU A 64 16.76 -9.13 -1.76
CA LEU A 64 16.51 -8.74 -0.37
C LEU A 64 15.04 -8.41 -0.07
N LEU A 65 14.20 -8.30 -1.11
CA LEU A 65 12.76 -8.04 -1.00
C LEU A 65 11.91 -9.28 -1.33
N ALA A 66 12.56 -10.46 -1.44
CA ALA A 66 11.90 -11.73 -1.71
C ALA A 66 11.14 -12.25 -0.49
#